data_AF-A0A7L3MMW2-F1
#
_entry.id   AF-A0A7L3MMW2-F1
#
_cell.length_a   1.000
_cell.length_b   1.000
_cell.length_c   1.000
_cell.angle_alpha   90.00
_cell.angle_beta   90.00
_cell.angle_gamma   90.00
#
_symmetry.space_group_name_H-M   'P 1'
#
loop_
_entity.id
_entity.type
_entity.pdbx_description
1 polymer ?
#
loop_
_entity_poly.entity_id
_entity_poly.type
_entity_poly.pdbx_seq_one_letter_code
_entity_poly.pdbx_strand_id
1 'polypeptide(L)'
;SAPHLAMAVRYNRVRVLFRILKAIQALPPSDRAAHLDRQGCSRVEGGKTALHMACELVRPECLLLLLGHGASPCLQDSAGNTPLDTLLQQISHMPAANMRAKLLCLDCLFFFVPQDLKFAMKQQLLDNRQQWQDLLGENRFQCLVGVVPPSLFIGAMRVLIRTISPEHFPEALDNLPLPHFLKPLDLKLES
;
A
#
# COMPACT_ATOMS: atom_id res chain seq x y z
N SER A 1 -1.71 24.70 -3.83
CA SER A 1 -2.87 23.78 -3.70
C SER A 1 -2.60 22.79 -2.57
N ALA A 2 -3.52 22.64 -1.62
CA ALA A 2 -3.34 21.83 -0.40
C ALA A 2 -3.30 20.30 -0.69
N PRO A 3 -2.61 19.49 0.12
CA PRO A 3 -2.49 18.04 -0.08
C PRO A 3 -3.75 17.30 0.42
N HIS A 4 -4.88 17.47 -0.28
CA HIS A 4 -6.19 16.93 0.12
C HIS A 4 -6.19 15.40 0.28
N LEU A 5 -5.43 14.66 -0.55
CA LEU A 5 -5.27 13.21 -0.42
C LEU A 5 -4.61 12.82 0.90
N ALA A 6 -3.44 13.38 1.21
CA ALA A 6 -2.73 13.09 2.46
C ALA A 6 -3.57 13.45 3.68
N MET A 7 -4.35 14.53 3.62
CA MET A 7 -5.22 14.93 4.72
C MET A 7 -6.41 13.97 4.93
N ALA A 8 -7.05 13.52 3.84
CA ALA A 8 -8.10 12.51 3.90
C ALA A 8 -7.55 11.20 4.49
N VAL A 9 -6.34 10.80 4.06
CA VAL A 9 -5.64 9.65 4.64
C VAL A 9 -5.35 9.90 6.11
N ARG A 10 -4.86 11.08 6.53
CA ARG A 10 -4.47 11.42 7.92
C ARG A 10 -5.63 11.44 8.91
N TYR A 11 -6.84 11.75 8.46
CA TYR A 11 -8.05 11.73 9.29
C TYR A 11 -8.99 10.53 9.03
N ASN A 12 -8.51 9.53 8.30
CA ASN A 12 -9.19 8.27 8.00
C ASN A 12 -10.55 8.49 7.32
N ARG A 13 -10.63 9.52 6.46
CA ARG A 13 -11.84 9.90 5.75
C ARG A 13 -11.93 9.11 4.45
N VAL A 14 -12.10 7.78 4.55
CA VAL A 14 -12.11 6.84 3.41
C VAL A 14 -13.09 7.27 2.31
N ARG A 15 -14.31 7.66 2.68
CA ARG A 15 -15.33 8.14 1.71
C ARG A 15 -14.93 9.44 1.01
N VAL A 16 -14.28 10.35 1.71
CA VAL A 16 -13.79 11.62 1.13
C VAL A 16 -12.61 11.33 0.21
N LEU A 17 -11.68 10.48 0.65
CA LEU A 17 -10.56 10.00 -0.17
C LEU A 17 -11.08 9.40 -1.47
N PHE A 18 -12.05 8.50 -1.41
CA PHE A 18 -12.65 7.86 -2.58
C PHE A 18 -13.25 8.87 -3.56
N ARG A 19 -14.01 9.86 -3.06
CA ARG A 19 -14.55 10.95 -3.90
C ARG A 19 -13.46 11.77 -4.58
N ILE A 20 -12.39 12.10 -3.85
CA ILE A 20 -11.23 12.82 -4.43
C ILE A 20 -10.61 11.97 -5.54
N LEU A 21 -10.42 10.67 -5.30
CA LEU A 21 -9.81 9.75 -6.27
C LEU A 21 -10.65 9.59 -7.54
N LYS A 22 -11.99 9.47 -7.42
CA LYS A 22 -12.90 9.47 -8.58
C LYS A 22 -12.84 10.80 -9.35
N ALA A 23 -12.72 11.94 -8.66
CA ALA A 23 -12.58 13.24 -9.33
C ALA A 23 -11.26 13.36 -10.11
N ILE A 24 -10.16 12.84 -9.55
CA ILE A 24 -8.83 12.83 -10.20
C ILE A 24 -8.82 11.95 -11.47
N GLN A 25 -9.68 10.93 -11.57
CA GLN A 25 -9.74 10.08 -12.76
C GLN A 25 -10.20 10.79 -14.02
N ALA A 26 -11.02 11.83 -13.89
CA ALA A 26 -11.44 12.64 -15.03
C ALA A 26 -10.29 13.48 -15.63
N LEU A 27 -9.14 13.56 -14.94
CA LEU A 27 -7.98 14.28 -15.43
C LEU A 27 -7.19 13.47 -16.47
N PRO A 28 -6.43 14.15 -17.35
CA PRO A 28 -5.45 13.49 -18.20
C PRO A 28 -4.48 12.60 -17.39
N PRO A 29 -3.99 11.49 -17.97
CA PRO A 29 -3.12 10.54 -17.26
C PRO A 29 -1.88 11.18 -16.59
N SER A 30 -1.24 12.16 -17.25
CA SER A 30 -0.08 12.89 -16.71
C SER A 30 -0.43 13.64 -15.41
N ASP A 31 -1.57 14.30 -15.41
CA ASP A 31 -1.99 15.15 -14.31
C ASP A 31 -2.48 14.29 -13.14
N ARG A 32 -3.12 13.17 -13.44
CA ARG A 32 -3.53 12.19 -12.42
C ARG A 32 -2.34 11.66 -11.62
N ALA A 33 -1.27 11.23 -12.29
CA ALA A 33 -0.07 10.77 -11.60
C ALA A 33 0.51 11.89 -10.70
N ALA A 34 0.61 13.11 -11.22
CA ALA A 34 1.11 14.26 -10.44
C ALA A 34 0.26 14.57 -9.18
N HIS A 35 -1.05 14.31 -9.22
CA HIS A 35 -1.93 14.49 -8.06
C HIS A 35 -1.82 13.34 -7.06
N LEU A 36 -1.78 12.08 -7.52
CA LEU A 36 -1.68 10.88 -6.67
C LEU A 36 -0.33 10.80 -5.96
N ASP A 37 0.74 11.10 -6.69
CA ASP A 37 2.13 10.93 -6.27
C ASP A 37 2.71 12.20 -5.64
N ARG A 38 1.86 13.20 -5.38
CA ARG A 38 2.26 14.46 -4.77
C ARG A 38 2.90 14.21 -3.41
N GLN A 39 4.15 14.65 -3.27
CA GLN A 39 4.88 14.63 -2.01
C GLN A 39 4.53 15.85 -1.16
N GLY A 40 4.41 15.63 0.15
CA GLY A 40 4.29 16.70 1.14
C GLY A 40 5.57 17.55 1.25
N CYS A 41 5.49 18.65 2.00
CA CYS A 41 6.68 19.47 2.25
C CYS A 41 7.72 18.69 3.09
N SER A 42 8.99 18.68 2.66
CA SER A 42 10.08 18.00 3.38
C SER A 42 10.22 18.45 4.84
N ARG A 43 9.99 19.73 5.12
CA ARG A 43 10.11 20.32 6.47
C ARG A 43 9.00 19.95 7.45
N VAL A 44 7.83 19.53 6.96
CA VAL A 44 6.63 19.31 7.80
C VAL A 44 6.18 17.86 7.77
N GLU A 45 6.22 17.23 6.59
CA GLU A 45 5.73 15.88 6.36
C GLU A 45 6.84 14.93 5.90
N GLY A 46 8.11 15.36 5.95
CA GLY A 46 9.24 14.53 5.55
C GLY A 46 9.21 14.12 4.08
N GLY A 47 8.50 14.85 3.20
CA GLY A 47 8.36 14.49 1.79
C GLY A 47 7.46 13.28 1.54
N LYS A 48 6.67 12.86 2.53
CA LYS A 48 5.79 11.69 2.43
C LYS A 48 4.69 11.92 1.39
N THR A 49 4.38 10.87 0.63
CA THR A 49 3.16 10.80 -0.19
C THR A 49 1.97 10.32 0.65
N ALA A 50 0.77 10.35 0.07
CA ALA A 50 -0.42 9.78 0.71
C ALA A 50 -0.25 8.27 1.03
N LEU A 51 0.52 7.52 0.21
CA LEU A 51 0.83 6.11 0.46
C LEU A 51 1.72 5.91 1.69
N HIS A 52 2.74 6.75 1.87
CA HIS A 52 3.56 6.73 3.09
C HIS A 52 2.71 6.97 4.33
N MET A 53 1.81 7.95 4.29
CA MET A 53 0.90 8.23 5.41
C MET A 53 -0.06 7.07 5.69
N ALA A 54 -0.57 6.38 4.66
CA ALA A 54 -1.43 5.22 4.83
C ALA A 54 -0.69 4.04 5.49
N CYS A 55 0.59 3.86 5.15
CA CYS A 55 1.46 2.86 5.78
C CYS A 55 1.82 3.23 7.23
N GLU A 56 2.21 4.49 7.47
CA GLU A 56 2.56 5.02 8.79
C GLU A 56 1.41 4.92 9.78
N LEU A 57 0.20 5.26 9.33
CA LEU A 57 -0.99 5.26 10.17
C LEU A 57 -1.76 3.92 10.13
N VAL A 58 -1.23 2.92 9.44
CA VAL A 58 -1.79 1.57 9.28
C VAL A 58 -3.27 1.60 8.84
N ARG A 59 -3.51 2.16 7.65
CA ARG A 59 -4.87 2.35 7.07
C ARG A 59 -5.05 1.54 5.79
N PRO A 60 -5.37 0.24 5.89
CA PRO A 60 -5.39 -0.67 4.75
C PRO A 60 -6.42 -0.26 3.69
N GLU A 61 -7.58 0.28 4.07
CA GLU A 61 -8.60 0.74 3.14
C GLU A 61 -8.11 1.94 2.32
N CYS A 62 -7.51 2.93 2.99
CA CYS A 62 -6.90 4.08 2.32
C CYS A 62 -5.75 3.65 1.41
N LEU A 63 -4.90 2.74 1.88
CA LEU A 63 -3.77 2.19 1.13
C LEU A 63 -4.25 1.49 -0.15
N LEU A 64 -5.25 0.61 -0.02
CA LEU A 64 -5.82 -0.12 -1.15
C LEU A 64 -6.43 0.83 -2.18
N LEU A 65 -7.21 1.82 -1.75
CA LEU A 65 -7.81 2.81 -2.65
C LEU A 65 -6.71 3.60 -3.40
N LEU A 66 -5.67 4.07 -2.71
CA LEU A 66 -4.58 4.79 -3.37
C LEU A 66 -3.89 3.92 -4.42
N LEU A 67 -3.55 2.67 -4.08
CA LEU A 67 -2.86 1.73 -4.98
C LEU A 67 -3.75 1.34 -6.17
N GLY A 68 -5.01 1.01 -5.93
CA GLY A 68 -5.97 0.66 -6.98
C GLY A 68 -6.27 1.81 -7.95
N HIS A 69 -6.16 3.05 -7.48
CA HIS A 69 -6.28 4.24 -8.33
C HIS A 69 -4.96 4.63 -9.03
N GLY A 70 -3.86 3.91 -8.80
CA GLY A 70 -2.60 4.05 -9.53
C GLY A 70 -1.53 4.90 -8.83
N ALA A 71 -1.65 5.17 -7.52
CA ALA A 71 -0.57 5.81 -6.78
C ALA A 71 0.68 4.92 -6.76
N SER A 72 1.86 5.51 -6.97
CA SER A 72 3.12 4.78 -7.10
C SER A 72 3.66 4.31 -5.74
N PRO A 73 3.81 2.98 -5.53
CA PRO A 73 4.36 2.45 -4.28
C PRO A 73 5.89 2.51 -4.22
N CYS A 74 6.55 3.03 -5.26
CA CYS A 74 8.01 3.02 -5.39
C CYS A 74 8.66 4.35 -4.99
N LEU A 75 7.87 5.38 -4.74
CA LEU A 75 8.38 6.71 -4.41
C LEU A 75 9.04 6.71 -3.04
N GLN A 76 10.12 7.47 -2.91
CA GLN A 76 10.83 7.64 -1.65
C GLN A 76 10.45 8.97 -1.00
N ASP A 77 10.34 9.00 0.32
CA ASP A 77 10.25 10.23 1.10
C ASP A 77 11.60 10.96 1.19
N SER A 78 11.67 12.07 1.93
CA SER A 78 12.92 12.84 2.09
C SER A 78 14.02 12.11 2.86
N ALA A 79 13.69 11.02 3.54
CA ALA A 79 14.65 10.15 4.22
C ALA A 79 15.04 8.93 3.37
N GLY A 80 14.57 8.85 2.12
CA GLY A 80 14.84 7.73 1.21
C GLY A 80 14.00 6.49 1.48
N ASN A 81 13.00 6.56 2.37
CA ASN A 81 12.12 5.44 2.69
C ASN A 81 11.01 5.34 1.66
N THR A 82 10.70 4.14 1.23
CA THR A 82 9.47 3.83 0.46
C THR A 82 8.26 3.69 1.39
N PRO A 83 7.01 3.60 0.87
CA PRO A 83 5.86 3.22 1.67
C PRO A 83 6.04 1.86 2.37
N LEU A 84 6.70 0.90 1.72
CA LEU A 84 7.03 -0.39 2.31
C LEU A 84 7.99 -0.25 3.50
N ASP A 85 9.05 0.57 3.36
CA ASP A 85 9.95 0.89 4.48
C ASP A 85 9.17 1.50 5.65
N THR A 86 8.27 2.44 5.37
CA THR A 86 7.45 3.10 6.39
C THR A 86 6.56 2.10 7.14
N LEU A 87 5.95 1.15 6.43
CA LEU A 87 5.13 0.11 7.06
C LEU A 87 5.98 -0.83 7.93
N LEU A 88 7.13 -1.26 7.42
CA LEU A 88 8.03 -2.14 8.16
C LEU A 88 8.56 -1.43 9.42
N GLN A 89 8.93 -0.14 9.36
CA GLN A 89 9.27 0.65 10.55
C GLN A 89 8.11 0.66 11.56
N GLN A 90 6.86 0.83 11.10
CA GLN A 90 5.70 0.76 12.00
C GLN A 90 5.52 -0.63 12.63
N ILE A 91 5.81 -1.71 11.90
CA ILE A 91 5.76 -3.08 12.43
C ILE A 91 6.83 -3.27 13.51
N SER A 92 8.06 -2.82 13.28
CA SER A 92 9.16 -2.99 14.24
C SER A 92 9.00 -2.13 15.49
N HIS A 93 8.55 -0.87 15.36
CA HIS A 93 8.42 0.03 16.50
C HIS A 93 7.23 -0.27 17.41
N MET A 94 6.11 -0.78 16.87
CA MET A 94 4.85 -0.95 17.63
C MET A 94 4.20 -2.33 17.40
N PRO A 95 4.92 -3.46 17.59
CA PRO A 95 4.48 -4.79 17.10
C PRO A 95 3.14 -5.28 17.68
N ALA A 96 2.82 -4.92 18.92
CA ALA A 96 1.60 -5.40 19.60
C ALA A 96 0.29 -4.73 19.12
N ALA A 97 0.36 -3.53 18.52
CA ALA A 97 -0.84 -2.78 18.13
C ALA A 97 -1.23 -3.06 16.67
N ASN A 98 -2.49 -3.42 16.44
CA ASN A 98 -3.10 -3.53 15.12
C ASN A 98 -2.34 -4.44 14.12
N MET A 99 -1.69 -5.50 14.58
CA MET A 99 -0.84 -6.35 13.74
C MET A 99 -1.59 -6.95 12.54
N ARG A 100 -2.86 -7.33 12.73
CA ARG A 100 -3.74 -7.77 11.63
C ARG A 100 -3.83 -6.70 10.52
N ALA A 101 -4.05 -5.44 10.87
CA ALA A 101 -4.13 -4.35 9.91
C ALA A 101 -2.78 -4.08 9.23
N LYS A 102 -1.66 -4.22 9.95
CA LYS A 102 -0.31 -4.10 9.37
C LYS A 102 -0.04 -5.20 8.35
N LEU A 103 -0.42 -6.44 8.65
CA LEU A 103 -0.30 -7.56 7.72
C LEU A 103 -1.21 -7.36 6.50
N LEU A 104 -2.43 -6.83 6.67
CA LEU A 104 -3.29 -6.45 5.55
C LEU A 104 -2.65 -5.36 4.68
N CYS A 105 -2.03 -4.33 5.28
CA CYS A 105 -1.29 -3.33 4.52
C CYS A 105 -0.12 -3.95 3.75
N LEU A 106 0.60 -4.89 4.36
CA LEU A 106 1.72 -5.58 3.73
C LEU A 106 1.25 -6.44 2.56
N ASP A 107 0.16 -7.18 2.73
CA ASP A 107 -0.45 -7.98 1.66
C ASP A 107 -0.96 -7.07 0.52
N CYS A 108 -1.56 -5.92 0.84
CA CYS A 108 -1.90 -4.89 -0.16
C CYS A 108 -0.66 -4.44 -0.93
N LEU A 109 0.43 -4.08 -0.24
CA LEU A 109 1.67 -3.69 -0.92
C LEU A 109 2.20 -4.83 -1.80
N PHE A 110 2.16 -6.09 -1.35
CA PHE A 110 2.55 -7.20 -2.20
C PHE A 110 1.72 -7.33 -3.47
N PHE A 111 0.46 -6.91 -3.52
CA PHE A 111 -0.31 -6.96 -4.76
C PHE A 111 0.07 -5.88 -5.78
N PHE A 112 0.71 -4.78 -5.37
CA PHE A 112 0.97 -3.64 -6.26
C PHE A 112 2.47 -3.32 -6.43
N VAL A 113 3.32 -3.70 -5.48
CA VAL A 113 4.76 -3.44 -5.49
C VAL A 113 5.47 -4.35 -6.52
N PRO A 114 6.36 -3.80 -7.38
CA PRO A 114 7.18 -4.60 -8.28
C PRO A 114 8.17 -5.48 -7.50
N GLN A 115 8.52 -6.66 -8.04
CA GLN A 115 9.36 -7.64 -7.32
C GLN A 115 10.79 -7.15 -7.10
N ASP A 116 11.26 -6.27 -7.97
CA ASP A 116 12.60 -5.69 -7.99
C ASP A 116 12.70 -4.37 -7.20
N LEU A 117 11.67 -3.99 -6.44
CA LEU A 117 11.71 -2.80 -5.60
C LEU A 117 12.88 -2.89 -4.61
N LYS A 118 13.79 -1.91 -4.70
CA LYS A 118 14.82 -1.68 -3.71
C LYS A 118 14.24 -0.84 -2.58
N PHE A 119 14.36 -1.30 -1.34
CA PHE A 119 13.89 -0.62 -0.15
C PHE A 119 14.97 -0.66 0.94
N ALA A 120 15.01 0.38 1.78
CA ALA A 120 16.11 0.63 2.72
C ALA A 120 16.19 -0.40 3.87
N MET A 121 15.04 -0.95 4.30
CA MET A 121 14.96 -1.86 5.44
C MET A 121 15.47 -3.27 5.17
N LYS A 122 15.89 -3.59 3.94
CA LYS A 122 16.33 -4.95 3.59
C LYS A 122 17.45 -5.47 4.49
N GLN A 123 18.40 -4.62 4.88
CA GLN A 123 19.49 -5.02 5.79
C GLN A 123 18.97 -5.30 7.20
N GLN A 124 18.11 -4.42 7.75
CA GLN A 124 17.52 -4.61 9.07
C GLN A 124 16.68 -5.89 9.20
N LEU A 125 16.03 -6.31 8.10
CA LEU A 125 15.35 -7.60 8.01
C LEU A 125 16.32 -8.78 8.17
N LEU A 126 17.49 -8.70 7.52
CA LEU A 126 18.51 -9.74 7.57
C LEU A 126 19.19 -9.81 8.94
N ASP A 127 19.49 -8.65 9.53
CA ASP A 127 20.15 -8.55 10.84
C ASP A 127 19.28 -9.13 11.97
N ASN A 128 17.96 -8.98 11.88
CA ASN A 128 17.01 -9.40 12.92
C ASN A 128 16.06 -10.51 12.42
N ARG A 129 16.58 -11.48 11.67
CA ARG A 129 15.80 -12.53 10.98
C ARG A 129 14.70 -13.16 11.85
N GLN A 130 15.05 -13.69 13.03
CA GLN A 130 14.11 -14.44 13.87
C GLN A 130 12.94 -13.55 14.32
N GLN A 131 13.23 -12.32 14.77
CA GLN A 131 12.21 -11.37 15.19
C GLN A 131 11.24 -11.05 14.04
N TRP A 132 11.73 -10.89 12.82
CA TRP A 132 10.88 -10.61 11.66
C TRP A 132 10.08 -11.84 11.20
N GLN A 133 10.64 -13.04 11.33
CA GLN A 133 9.90 -14.29 11.09
C GLN A 133 8.74 -14.43 12.08
N ASP A 134 8.97 -14.12 13.36
CA ASP A 134 7.93 -14.19 14.39
C ASP A 134 6.82 -13.14 14.15
N LEU A 135 7.18 -11.94 13.67
CA LEU A 135 6.21 -10.88 13.38
C LEU A 135 5.43 -11.12 12.07
N LEU A 136 6.11 -11.45 10.97
CA LEU A 136 5.51 -11.48 9.64
C LEU A 136 5.04 -12.88 9.21
N GLY A 137 5.57 -13.91 9.86
CA GLY A 137 5.55 -15.28 9.40
C GLY A 137 6.62 -15.54 8.34
N GLU A 138 7.05 -16.81 8.25
CA GLU A 138 8.16 -17.26 7.40
C GLU A 138 7.98 -16.85 5.92
N ASN A 139 6.79 -17.08 5.35
CA ASN A 139 6.54 -16.85 3.93
C ASN A 139 6.68 -15.37 3.53
N ARG A 140 6.15 -14.45 4.33
CA ARG A 140 6.24 -13.01 4.05
C ARG A 140 7.67 -12.52 4.21
N PHE A 141 8.35 -12.99 5.25
CA PHE A 141 9.75 -12.69 5.48
C PHE A 141 10.62 -13.13 4.30
N GLN A 142 10.55 -14.40 3.90
CA GLN A 142 11.31 -14.97 2.78
C GLN A 142 11.05 -14.23 1.46
N CYS A 143 9.79 -13.82 1.23
CA CYS A 143 9.43 -13.01 0.07
C CYS A 143 10.08 -11.61 0.12
N LEU A 144 10.11 -10.95 1.27
CA LEU A 144 10.71 -9.61 1.43
C LEU A 144 12.23 -9.62 1.22
N VAL A 145 12.91 -10.63 1.74
CA VAL A 145 14.36 -10.76 1.56
C VAL A 145 14.73 -11.22 0.14
N GLY A 146 13.75 -11.72 -0.63
CA GLY A 146 13.92 -12.18 -2.01
C GLY A 146 14.53 -13.58 -2.13
N VAL A 147 14.38 -14.41 -1.08
CA VAL A 147 14.84 -15.81 -1.10
C VAL A 147 13.85 -16.70 -1.84
N VAL A 148 12.55 -16.40 -1.71
CA VAL A 148 11.46 -17.13 -2.37
C VAL A 148 10.61 -16.14 -3.18
N PRO A 149 10.15 -16.51 -4.38
CA PRO A 149 9.23 -15.67 -5.14
C PRO A 149 7.88 -15.50 -4.42
N PRO A 150 7.06 -14.50 -4.79
CA PRO A 150 5.70 -14.39 -4.28
C PRO A 150 4.90 -15.67 -4.54
N SER A 151 3.98 -16.00 -3.61
CA SER A 151 3.12 -17.16 -3.77
C SER A 151 2.31 -17.10 -5.07
N LEU A 152 1.88 -18.26 -5.58
CA LEU A 152 1.03 -18.33 -6.77
C LEU A 152 -0.25 -17.49 -6.59
N PHE A 153 -0.78 -17.43 -5.37
CA PHE A 153 -1.89 -16.54 -5.03
C PHE A 153 -1.55 -15.07 -5.26
N ILE A 154 -0.44 -14.55 -4.71
CA ILE A 154 -0.01 -13.16 -4.93
C ILE A 154 0.25 -12.89 -6.42
N GLY A 155 0.89 -13.84 -7.12
CA GLY A 155 1.13 -13.76 -8.56
C GLY A 155 -0.17 -13.65 -9.37
N ALA A 156 -1.13 -14.55 -9.13
CA ALA A 156 -2.43 -14.52 -9.77
C ALA A 156 -3.21 -13.24 -9.45
N MET A 157 -3.17 -12.79 -8.19
CA MET A 157 -3.83 -11.56 -7.76
C MET A 157 -3.26 -10.33 -8.45
N ARG A 158 -1.93 -10.23 -8.60
CA ARG A 158 -1.29 -9.17 -9.37
C ARG A 158 -1.79 -9.11 -10.81
N VAL A 159 -1.93 -10.26 -11.45
CA VAL A 159 -2.45 -10.34 -12.83
C VAL A 159 -3.90 -9.84 -12.87
N LEU A 160 -4.76 -10.35 -11.99
CA LEU A 160 -6.17 -9.96 -11.93
C LEU A 160 -6.36 -8.46 -11.65
N ILE A 161 -5.64 -7.93 -10.66
CA ILE A 161 -5.73 -6.51 -10.30
C ILE A 161 -5.29 -5.62 -11.47
N ARG A 162 -4.26 -6.03 -12.24
CA ARG A 162 -3.81 -5.29 -13.43
C ARG A 162 -4.84 -5.27 -14.58
N THR A 163 -5.81 -6.19 -14.60
CA THR A 163 -6.91 -6.16 -15.58
C THR A 163 -8.01 -5.16 -15.21
N ILE A 164 -8.03 -4.68 -13.96
CA ILE A 164 -9.01 -3.72 -13.49
C ILE A 164 -8.53 -2.31 -13.86
N SER A 165 -9.31 -1.59 -14.67
CA SER A 165 -9.07 -0.15 -14.86
C SER A 165 -9.28 0.58 -13.53
N PRO A 166 -8.41 1.55 -13.16
CA PRO A 166 -8.57 2.37 -11.97
C PRO A 166 -9.99 2.94 -11.80
N GLU A 167 -10.65 3.27 -12.90
CA GLU A 167 -12.01 3.84 -12.93
C GLU A 167 -13.07 2.96 -12.29
N HIS A 168 -12.91 1.64 -12.43
CA HIS A 168 -13.83 0.65 -11.90
C HIS A 168 -13.38 0.10 -10.53
N PHE A 169 -12.30 0.66 -9.96
CA PHE A 169 -11.83 0.30 -8.62
C PHE A 169 -12.57 1.12 -7.55
N PRO A 170 -12.93 0.52 -6.40
CA PRO A 170 -12.75 -0.88 -6.00
C PRO A 170 -13.89 -1.81 -6.46
N GLU A 171 -14.97 -1.30 -7.05
CA GLU A 171 -16.20 -2.06 -7.30
C GLU A 171 -15.98 -3.31 -8.16
N ALA A 172 -15.02 -3.26 -9.09
CA ALA A 172 -14.63 -4.38 -9.93
C ALA A 172 -13.98 -5.53 -9.14
N LEU A 173 -13.43 -5.31 -7.95
CA LEU A 173 -12.88 -6.38 -7.10
C LEU A 173 -13.97 -7.38 -6.69
N ASP A 174 -15.20 -6.91 -6.49
CA ASP A 174 -16.31 -7.77 -6.11
C ASP A 174 -16.79 -8.69 -7.24
N ASN A 175 -16.56 -8.27 -8.47
CA ASN A 175 -16.93 -8.96 -9.70
C ASN A 175 -15.82 -9.89 -10.22
N LEU A 176 -14.69 -9.98 -9.53
CA LEU A 176 -13.64 -10.92 -9.89
C LEU A 176 -14.20 -12.35 -9.84
N PRO A 177 -13.90 -13.21 -10.84
CA PRO A 177 -14.37 -14.60 -10.91
C PRO A 177 -13.56 -15.48 -9.94
N LEU A 178 -13.52 -15.09 -8.66
CA LEU A 178 -12.81 -15.77 -7.59
C LEU A 178 -13.82 -16.41 -6.64
N PRO A 179 -13.59 -17.66 -6.21
CA PRO A 179 -14.30 -18.24 -5.08
C PRO A 179 -14.25 -17.30 -3.87
N HIS A 180 -15.31 -17.23 -3.06
CA HIS A 180 -15.41 -16.28 -1.94
C HIS A 180 -14.23 -16.33 -0.95
N PHE A 181 -13.63 -17.51 -0.74
CA PHE A 181 -12.46 -17.67 0.14
C PHE A 181 -11.14 -17.15 -0.48
N LEU A 182 -11.11 -16.92 -1.79
CA LEU A 182 -10.00 -16.27 -2.51
C LEU A 182 -10.27 -14.80 -2.77
N LYS A 183 -11.41 -14.24 -2.34
CA LYS A 183 -11.62 -12.79 -2.42
C LYS A 183 -10.51 -12.12 -1.61
N PRO A 184 -9.65 -11.32 -2.27
CA PRO A 184 -8.30 -11.03 -1.80
C PRO A 184 -8.25 -10.12 -0.58
N LEU A 185 -9.33 -9.37 -0.33
CA LEU A 185 -9.35 -8.22 0.55
C LEU A 185 -10.74 -8.16 1.18
N ASP A 186 -10.90 -8.74 2.37
CA ASP A 186 -12.11 -8.58 3.19
C ASP A 186 -12.13 -7.19 3.86
N LEU A 187 -11.73 -6.17 3.09
CA LEU A 187 -11.85 -4.77 3.44
C LEU A 187 -13.26 -4.38 3.03
N LYS A 188 -14.22 -4.48 3.95
CA LYS A 188 -15.58 -3.95 3.74
C LYS A 188 -15.50 -2.45 3.52
N LEU A 189 -15.32 -2.04 2.27
CA LEU A 189 -15.45 -0.66 1.83
C LEU A 189 -16.95 -0.36 1.80
N GLU A 190 -17.54 -0.14 2.98
CA GLU A 190 -18.97 0.15 3.07
C GLU A 190 -19.28 1.48 2.35
N SER A 191 -19.91 1.32 1.16
CA SER A 191 -20.45 2.38 0.31
C SER A 191 -21.31 3.37 1.10
#